data_AF-A0A536YZN2-F1
#
_entry.id   AF-A0A536YZN2-F1
#
_cell.length_a   1.000
_cell.length_b   1.000
_cell.length_c   1.000
_cell.angle_alpha   90.00
_cell.angle_beta   90.00
_cell.angle_gamma   90.00
#
_symmetry.space_group_name_H-M   'P 1'
#
loop_
_entity.id
_entity.type
_entity.pdbx_description
1 polymer ?
#
loop_
_entity_poly.entity_id
_entity_poly.type
_entity_poly.pdbx_seq_one_letter_code
_entity_poly.pdbx_strand_id
1 'polypeptide(L)'
;MAATAPVQEAAPQDTGDFAGDCTRYSRFWESNAALLARLPAKPARSAEQAQTAEQIKQAARDARARFLSAHAEAVYDRLTQNCSRFIRVEQLVYDAASLLPGLVPTRAQVAAESAHLQRDKEGHEIDQGIFASAVLANPRAGRHLCHAMLLPHPKTAERLSGMGRIGRVDLGAAEVFGGGKASYVIQKNPRHLNAEDDTTLEAAEIAVDLAILDPRTQICVLRGDIVQSGKHQGRRVFGSGINLTHLYHGKVPFIWYLQRDLGIVNKIYRGLARPDAVPDDVTGTTLEKPWIAAVEGFAIGGHCQYLLVMDYVLAAQGAFMSLPARKEGIIPGAANLRLPRFVGDRIARQAIMAERRFDCESPEGRLICDEVVPQADVDGAIERVVERLTGSGVVSAGANRRAFRIAQEPFDLFRNYFALYALEQAYCHFSPALIENLERNWNAKSRRMD
;
A
#
# COMPACT_ATOMS: atom_id res chain seq x y z
N MET A 1 -22.38 -28.10 35.54
CA MET A 1 -21.14 -27.65 36.20
C MET A 1 -20.65 -26.42 35.45
N ALA A 2 -20.69 -25.24 36.07
CA ALA A 2 -20.14 -24.03 35.47
C ALA A 2 -18.63 -24.24 35.31
N ALA A 3 -18.13 -24.30 34.07
CA ALA A 3 -16.71 -24.27 33.80
C ALA A 3 -16.18 -22.93 34.34
N THR A 4 -15.30 -22.98 35.34
CA THR A 4 -14.58 -21.81 35.83
C THR A 4 -13.96 -21.09 34.63
N ALA A 5 -14.31 -19.82 34.45
CA ALA A 5 -13.74 -18.99 33.39
C ALA A 5 -12.20 -19.08 33.48
N PRO A 6 -11.52 -19.41 32.39
CA PRO A 6 -10.08 -19.62 32.44
C PRO A 6 -9.40 -18.29 32.79
N VAL A 7 -8.58 -18.32 33.85
CA VAL A 7 -7.90 -17.13 34.37
C VAL A 7 -6.81 -16.73 33.38
N GLN A 8 -6.89 -15.50 32.88
CA GLN A 8 -5.86 -14.91 32.05
C GLN A 8 -4.61 -14.67 32.90
N GLU A 9 -3.45 -15.09 32.41
CA GLU A 9 -2.17 -14.81 33.07
C GLU A 9 -1.94 -13.30 33.18
N ALA A 10 -1.15 -12.86 34.17
CA ALA A 10 -0.75 -11.45 34.24
C ALA A 10 0.19 -11.12 33.07
N ALA A 11 -0.05 -9.98 32.42
CA ALA A 11 0.82 -9.53 31.33
C ALA A 11 2.27 -9.35 31.83
N PRO A 12 3.27 -9.89 31.12
CA PRO A 12 4.67 -9.74 31.51
C PRO A 12 5.10 -8.27 31.48
N GLN A 13 6.11 -7.96 32.29
CA GLN A 13 6.81 -6.68 32.27
C GLN A 13 8.16 -6.86 31.59
N ASP A 14 8.63 -5.82 30.92
CA ASP A 14 9.95 -5.79 30.30
C ASP A 14 11.02 -5.81 31.38
N THR A 15 12.03 -6.66 31.21
CA THR A 15 13.19 -6.72 32.12
C THR A 15 14.44 -6.14 31.50
N GLY A 16 14.41 -5.81 30.20
CA GLY A 16 15.56 -5.36 29.43
C GLY A 16 16.44 -6.52 28.95
N ASP A 17 16.27 -7.73 29.50
CA ASP A 17 16.85 -8.96 28.95
C ASP A 17 16.02 -9.45 27.76
N PHE A 18 16.51 -9.22 26.54
CA PHE A 18 15.83 -9.59 25.30
C PHE A 18 15.44 -11.08 25.26
N ALA A 19 16.34 -12.00 25.65
CA ALA A 19 16.08 -13.43 25.54
C ALA A 19 15.02 -13.90 26.56
N GLY A 20 15.14 -13.42 27.80
CA GLY A 20 14.15 -13.65 28.85
C GLY A 20 12.79 -13.05 28.50
N ASP A 21 12.77 -11.81 27.99
CA ASP A 21 11.55 -11.12 27.58
C ASP A 21 10.87 -11.88 26.42
N CYS A 22 11.61 -12.29 25.38
CA CYS A 22 11.08 -13.13 24.29
C CYS A 22 10.35 -14.37 24.82
N THR A 23 10.95 -15.09 25.77
CA THR A 23 10.37 -16.31 26.34
C THR A 23 9.06 -16.03 27.10
N ARG A 24 9.04 -14.99 27.94
CA ARG A 24 7.87 -14.67 28.79
C ARG A 24 6.71 -14.11 27.96
N TYR A 25 7.00 -13.21 27.03
CA TYR A 25 5.99 -12.63 26.15
C TYR A 25 5.41 -13.66 25.18
N SER A 26 6.25 -14.52 24.58
CA SER A 26 5.79 -15.59 23.70
C SER A 26 4.82 -16.54 24.42
N ARG A 27 5.18 -16.99 25.63
CA ARG A 27 4.28 -17.81 26.48
C ARG A 27 2.95 -17.10 26.76
N PHE A 28 3.00 -15.81 27.09
CA PHE A 28 1.80 -15.02 27.34
C PHE A 28 0.89 -14.96 26.10
N TRP A 29 1.43 -14.69 24.91
CA TRP A 29 0.64 -14.65 23.68
C TRP A 29 0.07 -16.02 23.29
N GLU A 30 0.82 -17.10 23.45
CA GLU A 30 0.35 -18.47 23.22
C GLU A 30 -0.78 -18.84 24.18
N SER A 31 -0.65 -18.48 25.47
CA SER A 31 -1.70 -18.68 26.48
C SER A 31 -2.98 -17.93 26.08
N ASN A 32 -2.88 -16.65 25.69
CA ASN A 32 -4.03 -15.88 25.19
C ASN A 32 -4.65 -16.47 23.92
N ALA A 33 -3.82 -16.96 22.98
CA ALA A 33 -4.32 -17.63 21.78
C ALA A 33 -5.08 -18.92 22.12
N ALA A 34 -4.59 -19.70 23.09
CA ALA A 34 -5.27 -20.90 23.58
C ALA A 34 -6.59 -20.56 24.29
N LEU A 35 -6.66 -19.44 25.03
CA LEU A 35 -7.91 -18.95 25.62
C LEU A 35 -8.92 -18.54 24.54
N LEU A 36 -8.48 -17.79 23.54
CA LEU A 36 -9.34 -17.37 22.43
C LEU A 36 -9.90 -18.57 21.66
N ALA A 37 -9.08 -19.59 21.42
CA ALA A 37 -9.48 -20.81 20.71
C ALA A 37 -10.53 -21.66 21.46
N ARG A 38 -10.76 -21.44 22.75
CA ARG A 38 -11.84 -22.10 23.53
C ARG A 38 -13.20 -21.46 23.29
N LEU A 39 -13.25 -20.25 22.75
CA LEU A 39 -14.49 -19.58 22.40
C LEU A 39 -15.02 -20.10 21.06
N PRO A 40 -16.34 -20.08 20.82
CA PRO A 40 -16.89 -20.36 19.49
C PRO A 40 -16.27 -19.46 18.42
N ALA A 41 -16.35 -19.88 17.16
CA ALA A 41 -15.99 -19.03 16.02
C ALA A 41 -16.75 -17.70 16.10
N LYS A 42 -16.13 -16.59 15.67
CA LYS A 42 -16.66 -15.23 15.82
C LYS A 42 -18.16 -15.07 15.48
N PRO A 43 -18.70 -15.64 14.39
CA PRO A 43 -20.12 -15.49 14.05
C PRO A 43 -21.09 -16.18 15.03
N ALA A 44 -20.60 -17.15 15.80
CA ALA A 44 -21.39 -17.96 16.72
C ALA A 44 -21.27 -17.52 18.20
N ARG A 45 -20.54 -16.43 18.47
CA ARG A 45 -20.34 -15.93 19.84
C ARG A 45 -21.57 -15.18 20.35
N SER A 46 -21.91 -15.37 21.63
CA SER A 46 -22.78 -14.45 22.37
C SER A 46 -22.10 -13.08 22.56
N ALA A 47 -22.86 -12.06 22.97
CA ALA A 47 -22.31 -10.74 23.27
C ALA A 47 -21.23 -10.80 24.37
N GLU A 48 -21.43 -11.62 25.41
CA GLU A 48 -20.47 -11.83 26.49
C GLU A 48 -19.20 -12.54 25.99
N GLN A 49 -19.34 -13.56 25.13
CA GLN A 49 -18.20 -14.25 24.52
C GLN A 49 -17.43 -13.33 23.57
N ALA A 50 -18.12 -12.46 22.82
CA ALA A 50 -17.49 -11.46 21.97
C ALA A 50 -16.69 -10.44 22.80
N GLN A 51 -17.26 -9.93 23.90
CA GLN A 51 -16.56 -9.04 24.82
C GLN A 51 -15.33 -9.70 25.45
N THR A 52 -15.47 -10.96 25.87
CA THR A 52 -14.35 -11.76 26.41
C THR A 52 -13.25 -11.94 25.36
N ALA A 53 -13.61 -12.24 24.11
CA ALA A 53 -12.65 -12.35 23.01
C ALA A 53 -11.88 -11.04 22.77
N GLU A 54 -12.57 -9.89 22.78
CA GLU A 54 -11.90 -8.59 22.63
C GLU A 54 -10.98 -8.24 23.80
N GLN A 55 -11.35 -8.59 25.04
CA GLN A 55 -10.47 -8.39 26.20
C GLN A 55 -9.17 -9.22 26.10
N ILE A 56 -9.29 -10.50 25.72
CA ILE A 56 -8.14 -11.38 25.50
C ILE A 56 -7.23 -10.81 24.41
N LYS A 57 -7.82 -10.40 23.27
CA LYS A 57 -7.07 -9.82 22.15
C LYS A 57 -6.40 -8.50 22.51
N GLN A 58 -7.10 -7.62 23.23
CA GLN A 58 -6.55 -6.33 23.63
C GLN A 58 -5.36 -6.48 24.57
N ALA A 59 -5.47 -7.34 25.59
CA ALA A 59 -4.36 -7.60 26.50
C ALA A 59 -3.12 -8.19 25.77
N ALA A 60 -3.33 -9.07 24.79
CA ALA A 60 -2.24 -9.61 23.96
C ALA A 60 -1.60 -8.50 23.10
N ARG A 61 -2.40 -7.63 22.48
CA ARG A 61 -1.94 -6.49 21.67
C ARG A 61 -1.19 -5.45 22.50
N ASP A 62 -1.67 -5.13 23.70
CA ASP A 62 -1.00 -4.23 24.63
C ASP A 62 0.37 -4.78 25.04
N ALA A 63 0.46 -6.09 25.28
CA ALA A 63 1.73 -6.76 25.54
C ALA A 63 2.67 -6.72 24.32
N ARG A 64 2.16 -6.86 23.08
CA ARG A 64 2.98 -6.68 21.85
C ARG A 64 3.54 -5.27 21.74
N ALA A 65 2.70 -4.26 21.94
CA ALA A 65 3.12 -2.87 21.88
C ALA A 65 4.20 -2.57 22.94
N ARG A 66 4.01 -3.06 24.18
CA ARG A 66 4.99 -2.96 25.27
C ARG A 66 6.32 -3.60 24.90
N PHE A 67 6.31 -4.88 24.55
CA PHE A 67 7.53 -5.59 24.14
C PHE A 67 8.27 -4.87 23.00
N LEU A 68 7.55 -4.43 21.97
CA LEU A 68 8.16 -3.77 20.81
C LEU A 68 8.71 -2.38 21.13
N SER A 69 8.13 -1.67 22.07
CA SER A 69 8.67 -0.38 22.53
C SER A 69 10.08 -0.52 23.14
N ALA A 70 10.37 -1.66 23.76
CA ALA A 70 11.68 -1.98 24.32
C ALA A 70 12.60 -2.68 23.30
N HIS A 71 12.05 -3.54 22.43
CA HIS A 71 12.85 -4.55 21.70
C HIS A 71 12.72 -4.54 20.18
N ALA A 72 11.99 -3.59 19.57
CA ALA A 72 11.78 -3.60 18.11
C ALA A 72 13.09 -3.62 17.31
N GLU A 73 14.11 -2.87 17.74
CA GLU A 73 15.42 -2.85 17.07
C GLU A 73 16.15 -4.20 17.18
N ALA A 74 16.14 -4.82 18.37
CA ALA A 74 16.76 -6.12 18.59
C ALA A 74 16.08 -7.24 17.78
N VAL A 75 14.74 -7.22 17.68
CA VAL A 75 13.98 -8.13 16.80
C VAL A 75 14.40 -7.92 15.35
N TYR A 76 14.42 -6.66 14.89
CA TYR A 76 14.76 -6.33 13.52
C TYR A 76 16.20 -6.73 13.15
N ASP A 77 17.16 -6.52 14.05
CA ASP A 77 18.55 -6.92 13.89
C ASP A 77 18.71 -8.43 13.74
N ARG A 78 17.96 -9.23 14.51
CA ARG A 78 17.96 -10.69 14.36
C ARG A 78 17.40 -11.13 13.02
N LEU A 79 16.33 -10.50 12.55
CA LEU A 79 15.70 -10.81 11.26
C LEU A 79 16.61 -10.44 10.07
N THR A 80 17.25 -9.28 10.13
CA THR A 80 17.99 -8.67 9.01
C THR A 80 19.50 -8.83 9.11
N GLN A 81 19.99 -9.58 10.10
CA GLN A 81 21.41 -9.72 10.41
C GLN A 81 22.10 -8.35 10.59
N ASN A 82 21.55 -7.53 11.49
CA ASN A 82 21.96 -6.15 11.77
C ASN A 82 21.93 -5.27 10.51
N CYS A 83 20.80 -5.25 9.79
CA CYS A 83 20.63 -4.47 8.57
C CYS A 83 21.60 -4.82 7.42
N SER A 84 22.19 -6.02 7.42
CA SER A 84 23.01 -6.49 6.28
C SER A 84 22.21 -7.22 5.22
N ARG A 85 20.99 -7.66 5.56
CA ARG A 85 20.06 -8.33 4.65
C ARG A 85 18.78 -7.53 4.49
N PHE A 86 18.48 -7.11 3.27
CA PHE A 86 17.19 -6.52 2.90
C PHE A 86 16.08 -7.58 2.89
N ILE A 87 15.02 -7.33 3.66
CA ILE A 87 13.82 -8.17 3.71
C ILE A 87 12.63 -7.25 3.48
N ARG A 88 11.83 -7.57 2.46
CA ARG A 88 10.61 -6.82 2.14
C ARG A 88 9.54 -7.04 3.20
N VAL A 89 8.65 -6.06 3.38
CA VAL A 89 7.70 -6.00 4.50
C VAL A 89 6.80 -7.24 4.57
N GLU A 90 6.41 -7.77 3.42
CA GLU A 90 5.56 -8.95 3.27
C GLU A 90 6.22 -10.27 3.64
N GLN A 91 7.55 -10.32 3.66
CA GLN A 91 8.30 -11.45 4.19
C GLN A 91 8.68 -11.21 5.65
N LEU A 92 9.04 -9.97 5.99
CA LEU A 92 9.49 -9.57 7.33
C LEU A 92 8.48 -9.96 8.42
N VAL A 93 7.19 -9.73 8.18
CA VAL A 93 6.13 -10.07 9.15
C VAL A 93 6.07 -11.58 9.43
N TYR A 94 6.36 -12.43 8.45
CA TYR A 94 6.31 -13.88 8.65
C TYR A 94 7.64 -14.45 9.20
N ASP A 95 8.76 -13.82 8.87
CA ASP A 95 10.04 -14.13 9.51
C ASP A 95 9.97 -13.77 11.01
N ALA A 96 9.32 -12.65 11.36
CA ALA A 96 9.04 -12.27 12.75
C ALA A 96 8.16 -13.30 13.49
N ALA A 97 7.13 -13.85 12.83
CA ALA A 97 6.31 -14.93 13.40
C ALA A 97 7.13 -16.18 13.72
N SER A 98 8.13 -16.47 12.88
CA SER A 98 9.00 -17.65 13.03
C SER A 98 10.08 -17.43 14.11
N LEU A 99 10.59 -16.20 14.23
CA LEU A 99 11.56 -15.82 15.24
C LEU A 99 10.94 -15.77 16.65
N LEU A 100 9.73 -15.21 16.77
CA LEU A 100 9.07 -15.01 18.04
C LEU A 100 7.58 -15.43 17.97
N PRO A 101 7.25 -16.68 18.33
CA PRO A 101 5.89 -17.18 18.28
C PRO A 101 4.93 -16.30 19.08
N GLY A 102 3.82 -15.94 18.44
CA GLY A 102 2.79 -15.08 19.03
C GLY A 102 3.02 -13.57 18.85
N LEU A 103 4.19 -13.10 18.39
CA LEU A 103 4.41 -11.67 18.14
C LEU A 103 3.50 -11.15 17.02
N VAL A 104 3.40 -11.91 15.94
CA VAL A 104 2.59 -11.63 14.75
C VAL A 104 2.05 -12.96 14.19
N PRO A 105 0.96 -12.96 13.40
CA PRO A 105 0.40 -14.20 12.88
C PRO A 105 1.33 -14.89 11.88
N THR A 106 1.30 -16.22 11.92
CA THR A 106 1.92 -17.09 10.92
C THR A 106 1.19 -17.00 9.58
N ARG A 107 1.85 -17.42 8.49
CA ARG A 107 1.21 -17.55 7.16
C ARG A 107 -0.03 -18.44 7.20
N ALA A 108 0.00 -19.52 7.99
CA ALA A 108 -1.12 -20.44 8.13
C ALA A 108 -2.34 -19.78 8.80
N GLN A 109 -2.12 -18.94 9.82
CA GLN A 109 -3.19 -18.19 10.47
C GLN A 109 -3.83 -17.16 9.54
N VAL A 110 -3.01 -16.40 8.80
CA VAL A 110 -3.52 -15.43 7.81
C VAL A 110 -4.29 -16.15 6.69
N ALA A 111 -3.76 -17.27 6.19
CA ALA A 111 -4.44 -18.07 5.17
C ALA A 111 -5.79 -18.62 5.68
N ALA A 112 -5.87 -19.08 6.93
CA ALA A 112 -7.11 -19.50 7.55
C ALA A 112 -8.13 -18.35 7.65
N GLU A 113 -7.69 -17.16 8.09
CA GLU A 113 -8.57 -15.98 8.14
C GLU A 113 -9.08 -15.57 6.75
N SER A 114 -8.26 -15.73 5.70
CA SER A 114 -8.64 -15.39 4.33
C SER A 114 -9.79 -16.23 3.77
N ALA A 115 -10.16 -17.35 4.42
CA ALA A 115 -11.31 -18.16 4.07
C ALA A 115 -12.64 -17.56 4.56
N HIS A 116 -12.60 -16.55 5.43
CA HIS A 116 -13.77 -15.92 6.04
C HIS A 116 -14.08 -14.55 5.43
N LEU A 117 -15.34 -14.11 5.56
CA LEU A 117 -15.68 -12.70 5.31
C LEU A 117 -14.87 -11.82 6.25
N GLN A 118 -14.56 -10.59 5.82
CA GLN A 118 -13.76 -9.67 6.62
C GLN A 118 -14.35 -9.41 8.01
N ARG A 119 -15.69 -9.36 8.12
CA ARG A 119 -16.40 -9.18 9.40
C ARG A 119 -16.24 -10.37 10.35
N ASP A 120 -15.98 -11.57 9.83
CA ASP A 120 -15.93 -12.82 10.59
C ASP A 120 -14.50 -13.20 11.01
N LYS A 121 -13.50 -12.43 10.57
CA LYS A 121 -12.09 -12.54 10.99
C LYS A 121 -11.87 -12.15 12.45
N GLU A 122 -10.94 -12.81 13.13
CA GLU A 122 -10.43 -12.43 14.46
C GLU A 122 -9.60 -11.15 14.45
N GLY A 123 -8.99 -10.85 13.29
CA GLY A 123 -8.14 -9.68 13.09
C GLY A 123 -6.74 -9.89 13.63
N HIS A 124 -6.13 -11.05 13.33
CA HIS A 124 -4.75 -11.32 13.72
C HIS A 124 -3.77 -10.40 12.99
N GLU A 125 -4.11 -9.93 11.78
CA GLU A 125 -3.23 -9.02 11.04
C GLU A 125 -3.12 -7.62 11.69
N ILE A 126 -3.93 -7.28 12.72
CA ILE A 126 -3.67 -6.11 13.59
C ILE A 126 -2.29 -6.21 14.24
N ASP A 127 -1.88 -7.43 14.61
CA ASP A 127 -0.58 -7.66 15.24
C ASP A 127 0.58 -7.35 14.25
N GLN A 128 0.38 -7.60 12.96
CA GLN A 128 1.33 -7.18 11.91
C GLN A 128 1.42 -5.64 11.84
N GLY A 129 0.31 -4.93 11.99
CA GLY A 129 0.27 -3.47 12.05
C GLY A 129 1.05 -2.91 13.23
N ILE A 130 0.89 -3.50 14.43
CA ILE A 130 1.66 -3.13 15.63
C ILE A 130 3.17 -3.34 15.39
N PHE A 131 3.56 -4.50 14.85
CA PHE A 131 4.96 -4.79 14.55
C PHE A 131 5.55 -3.86 13.49
N ALA A 132 4.88 -3.69 12.36
CA ALA A 132 5.34 -2.83 11.28
C ALA A 132 5.43 -1.36 11.73
N SER A 133 4.48 -0.89 12.55
CA SER A 133 4.50 0.44 13.15
C SER A 133 5.75 0.64 14.01
N ALA A 134 6.07 -0.31 14.90
CA ALA A 134 7.24 -0.22 15.77
C ALA A 134 8.57 -0.24 14.98
N VAL A 135 8.66 -1.10 13.96
CA VAL A 135 9.84 -1.16 13.07
C VAL A 135 10.01 0.16 12.32
N LEU A 136 8.94 0.69 11.73
CA LEU A 136 8.97 1.95 10.99
C LEU A 136 9.24 3.14 11.91
N ALA A 137 8.77 3.12 13.16
CA ALA A 137 9.00 4.18 14.14
C ALA A 137 10.48 4.27 14.58
N ASN A 138 11.20 3.15 14.62
CA ASN A 138 12.64 3.14 14.87
C ASN A 138 13.40 3.76 13.67
N PRO A 139 14.23 4.80 13.87
CA PRO A 139 14.90 5.48 12.75
C PRO A 139 15.84 4.58 11.94
N ARG A 140 16.57 3.65 12.57
CA ARG A 140 17.53 2.78 11.87
C ARG A 140 16.79 1.68 11.11
N ALA A 141 15.96 0.91 11.82
CA ALA A 141 15.22 -0.19 11.25
C ALA A 141 14.22 0.27 10.18
N GLY A 142 13.48 1.35 10.46
CA GLY A 142 12.47 1.87 9.54
C GLY A 142 13.07 2.42 8.25
N ARG A 143 14.22 3.11 8.31
CA ARG A 143 14.94 3.54 7.09
C ARG A 143 15.40 2.35 6.25
N HIS A 144 15.96 1.34 6.90
CA HIS A 144 16.40 0.12 6.22
C HIS A 144 15.22 -0.68 5.62
N LEU A 145 14.06 -0.73 6.28
CA LEU A 145 12.85 -1.34 5.72
C LEU A 145 12.33 -0.56 4.49
N CYS A 146 12.24 0.77 4.58
CA CYS A 146 11.86 1.60 3.44
C CYS A 146 12.84 1.42 2.26
N HIS A 147 14.14 1.27 2.54
CA HIS A 147 15.16 0.94 1.53
C HIS A 147 14.90 -0.42 0.89
N ALA A 148 14.66 -1.46 1.69
CA ALA A 148 14.33 -2.80 1.18
C ALA A 148 13.13 -2.78 0.23
N MET A 149 12.12 -1.95 0.51
CA MET A 149 10.93 -1.81 -0.33
C MET A 149 11.17 -1.01 -1.62
N LEU A 150 12.20 -0.16 -1.67
CA LEU A 150 12.60 0.59 -2.86
C LEU A 150 13.55 -0.17 -3.78
N LEU A 151 14.13 -1.30 -3.34
CA LEU A 151 14.87 -2.18 -4.23
C LEU A 151 13.93 -2.79 -5.29
N PRO A 152 14.45 -3.13 -6.49
CA PRO A 152 13.68 -3.87 -7.47
C PRO A 152 13.05 -5.11 -6.83
N HIS A 153 11.79 -5.37 -7.13
CA HIS A 153 11.09 -6.57 -6.72
C HIS A 153 11.90 -7.80 -7.15
N PRO A 154 12.04 -8.85 -6.33
CA PRO A 154 12.92 -9.98 -6.62
C PRO A 154 12.66 -10.65 -7.98
N LYS A 155 11.39 -10.69 -8.41
CA LYS A 155 10.97 -11.26 -9.70
C LYS A 155 11.23 -10.35 -10.91
N THR A 156 11.66 -9.10 -10.71
CA THR A 156 11.92 -8.15 -11.82
C THR A 156 13.07 -8.63 -12.70
N ALA A 157 14.14 -9.18 -12.10
CA ALA A 157 15.31 -9.63 -12.84
C ALA A 157 14.97 -10.69 -13.92
N GLU A 158 14.06 -11.60 -13.61
CA GLU A 158 13.57 -12.65 -14.52
C GLU A 158 12.80 -12.10 -15.72
N ARG A 159 12.33 -10.85 -15.64
CA ARG A 159 11.48 -10.20 -16.66
C ARG A 159 12.25 -9.16 -17.49
N LEU A 160 13.41 -8.69 -17.00
CA LEU A 160 14.23 -7.67 -17.69
C LEU A 160 14.63 -8.08 -19.11
N SER A 161 14.91 -9.36 -19.36
CA SER A 161 15.26 -9.84 -20.71
C SER A 161 14.13 -9.67 -21.72
N GLY A 162 12.87 -9.71 -21.27
CA GLY A 162 11.69 -9.49 -22.12
C GLY A 162 11.61 -8.06 -22.65
N MET A 163 11.94 -7.07 -21.80
CA MET A 163 12.01 -5.66 -22.20
C MET A 163 13.05 -5.43 -23.29
N GLY A 164 14.23 -6.05 -23.17
CA GLY A 164 15.32 -5.91 -24.15
C GLY A 164 15.03 -6.49 -25.52
N ARG A 165 14.32 -7.63 -25.61
CA ARG A 165 14.10 -8.37 -26.88
C ARG A 165 12.83 -7.97 -27.62
N ILE A 166 11.73 -7.77 -26.90
CA ILE A 166 10.39 -7.57 -27.49
C ILE A 166 9.94 -6.12 -27.34
N GLY A 167 10.54 -5.36 -26.41
CA GLY A 167 10.11 -4.00 -26.08
C GLY A 167 8.76 -3.96 -25.35
N ARG A 168 8.23 -5.12 -24.92
CA ARG A 168 6.94 -5.29 -24.24
C ARG A 168 6.97 -6.51 -23.33
N VAL A 169 6.38 -6.39 -22.15
CA VAL A 169 6.23 -7.45 -21.15
C VAL A 169 4.80 -7.38 -20.58
N ASP A 170 4.01 -8.41 -20.83
CA ASP A 170 2.69 -8.59 -20.22
C ASP A 170 2.80 -9.45 -18.96
N LEU A 171 2.32 -8.94 -17.84
CA LEU A 171 2.34 -9.57 -16.51
C LEU A 171 0.91 -9.98 -16.07
N GLY A 172 -0.05 -9.96 -16.99
CA GLY A 172 -1.45 -10.28 -16.73
C GLY A 172 -2.21 -9.08 -16.17
N ALA A 173 -1.95 -8.71 -14.91
CA ALA A 173 -2.61 -7.57 -14.24
C ALA A 173 -1.91 -6.23 -14.49
N ALA A 174 -0.76 -6.24 -15.16
CA ALA A 174 -0.10 -5.05 -15.64
C ALA A 174 0.70 -5.37 -16.90
N GLU A 175 1.07 -4.36 -17.65
CA GLU A 175 1.92 -4.50 -18.82
C GLU A 175 2.84 -3.30 -18.94
N VAL A 176 4.05 -3.54 -19.43
CA VAL A 176 5.03 -2.49 -19.71
C VAL A 176 5.54 -2.60 -21.14
N PHE A 177 5.67 -1.48 -21.84
CA PHE A 177 6.27 -1.45 -23.18
C PHE A 177 6.93 -0.11 -23.50
N GLY A 178 7.89 -0.11 -24.41
CA GLY A 178 8.54 1.11 -24.91
C GLY A 178 7.75 1.77 -26.03
N GLY A 179 7.76 3.10 -26.07
CA GLY A 179 7.25 3.91 -27.17
C GLY A 179 8.05 5.22 -27.29
N GLY A 180 8.89 5.33 -28.31
CA GLY A 180 9.81 6.45 -28.48
C GLY A 180 10.73 6.60 -27.27
N LYS A 181 10.69 7.75 -26.60
CA LYS A 181 11.48 8.05 -25.38
C LYS A 181 10.78 7.63 -24.08
N ALA A 182 9.59 7.02 -24.13
CA ALA A 182 8.79 6.70 -22.96
C ALA A 182 8.62 5.19 -22.71
N SER A 183 8.59 4.78 -21.45
CA SER A 183 8.07 3.47 -21.02
C SER A 183 6.61 3.62 -20.58
N TYR A 184 5.70 2.89 -21.19
CA TYR A 184 4.29 2.86 -20.84
C TYR A 184 4.03 1.72 -19.87
N VAL A 185 3.38 2.02 -18.75
CA VAL A 185 2.86 1.06 -17.78
C VAL A 185 1.34 1.11 -17.84
N ILE A 186 0.73 -0.01 -18.21
CA ILE A 186 -0.72 -0.20 -18.25
C ILE A 186 -1.15 -1.05 -17.07
N GLN A 187 -1.97 -0.50 -16.17
CA GLN A 187 -2.61 -1.28 -15.11
C GLN A 187 -3.90 -1.91 -15.62
N LYS A 188 -4.07 -3.21 -15.33
CA LYS A 188 -5.15 -4.04 -15.87
C LYS A 188 -5.87 -4.76 -14.73
N ASN A 189 -7.15 -4.45 -14.58
CA ASN A 189 -8.12 -5.33 -13.92
C ASN A 189 -9.46 -5.17 -14.65
N PRO A 190 -9.58 -5.72 -15.87
CA PRO A 190 -10.62 -5.33 -16.82
C PRO A 190 -12.05 -5.67 -16.34
N ARG A 191 -12.20 -6.60 -15.40
CA ARG A 191 -13.48 -6.94 -14.77
C ARG A 191 -13.89 -5.99 -13.66
N HIS A 192 -12.92 -5.33 -13.04
CA HIS A 192 -13.14 -4.50 -11.86
C HIS A 192 -12.68 -3.06 -12.05
N LEU A 193 -12.75 -2.52 -13.27
CA LEU A 193 -12.42 -1.11 -13.56
C LEU A 193 -11.01 -0.73 -13.07
N ASN A 194 -10.05 -1.65 -13.29
CA ASN A 194 -8.67 -1.55 -12.83
C ASN A 194 -8.50 -1.53 -11.29
N ALA A 195 -9.52 -1.95 -10.52
CA ALA A 195 -9.41 -2.03 -9.06
C ALA A 195 -8.17 -2.81 -8.60
N GLU A 196 -7.51 -2.31 -7.57
CA GLU A 196 -6.30 -2.91 -7.00
C GLU A 196 -6.67 -3.95 -5.92
N ASP A 197 -6.00 -5.09 -5.95
CA ASP A 197 -6.08 -6.11 -4.91
C ASP A 197 -4.77 -6.93 -4.84
N ASP A 198 -4.77 -7.98 -4.02
CA ASP A 198 -3.59 -8.84 -3.81
C ASP A 198 -3.09 -9.50 -5.11
N THR A 199 -3.97 -9.69 -6.10
CA THR A 199 -3.63 -10.34 -7.37
C THR A 199 -3.01 -9.39 -8.39
N THR A 200 -3.18 -8.07 -8.22
CA THR A 200 -2.71 -7.07 -9.19
C THR A 200 -1.41 -6.39 -8.78
N LEU A 201 -1.11 -6.34 -7.48
CA LEU A 201 -0.03 -5.51 -6.94
C LEU A 201 1.37 -5.94 -7.41
N GLU A 202 1.69 -7.24 -7.38
CA GLU A 202 3.01 -7.75 -7.78
C GLU A 202 3.31 -7.41 -9.25
N ALA A 203 2.34 -7.65 -10.14
CA ALA A 203 2.49 -7.35 -11.56
C ALA A 203 2.70 -5.84 -11.79
N ALA A 204 1.94 -5.00 -11.09
CA ALA A 204 2.06 -3.55 -11.21
C ALA A 204 3.42 -3.04 -10.71
N GLU A 205 3.92 -3.55 -9.57
CA GLU A 205 5.24 -3.15 -9.03
C GLU A 205 6.38 -3.59 -9.97
N ILE A 206 6.33 -4.81 -10.51
CA ILE A 206 7.32 -5.29 -11.49
C ILE A 206 7.27 -4.45 -12.77
N ALA A 207 6.08 -4.09 -13.27
CA ALA A 207 5.96 -3.23 -14.46
C ALA A 207 6.61 -1.85 -14.25
N VAL A 208 6.43 -1.25 -13.07
CA VAL A 208 7.09 0.01 -12.68
C VAL A 208 8.60 -0.15 -12.58
N ASP A 209 9.09 -1.23 -11.96
CA ASP A 209 10.52 -1.48 -11.90
C ASP A 209 11.13 -1.58 -13.31
N LEU A 210 10.51 -2.37 -14.19
CA LEU A 210 10.95 -2.54 -15.57
C LEU A 210 10.93 -1.22 -16.34
N ALA A 211 9.92 -0.37 -16.13
CA ALA A 211 9.83 0.94 -16.76
C ALA A 211 10.97 1.86 -16.32
N ILE A 212 11.30 1.88 -15.03
CA ILE A 212 12.42 2.67 -14.47
C ILE A 212 13.77 2.12 -14.98
N LEU A 213 13.93 0.80 -15.02
CA LEU A 213 15.18 0.14 -15.42
C LEU A 213 15.43 0.15 -16.93
N ASP A 214 14.44 0.43 -17.77
CA ASP A 214 14.63 0.44 -19.23
C ASP A 214 15.64 1.53 -19.65
N PRO A 215 16.86 1.19 -20.11
CA PRO A 215 17.87 2.20 -20.43
C PRO A 215 17.56 2.97 -21.73
N ARG A 216 16.56 2.55 -22.51
CA ARG A 216 16.21 3.15 -23.79
C ARG A 216 15.26 4.34 -23.65
N THR A 217 14.58 4.43 -22.51
CA THR A 217 13.55 5.44 -22.26
C THR A 217 13.99 6.40 -21.17
N GLN A 218 13.47 7.62 -21.23
CA GLN A 218 13.85 8.73 -20.37
C GLN A 218 12.73 9.12 -19.41
N ILE A 219 11.49 8.74 -19.72
CA ILE A 219 10.27 9.10 -18.98
C ILE A 219 9.33 7.89 -18.94
N CYS A 220 8.43 7.87 -17.97
CA CYS A 220 7.41 6.84 -17.83
C CYS A 220 5.99 7.42 -17.98
N VAL A 221 5.07 6.59 -18.46
CA VAL A 221 3.64 6.92 -18.56
C VAL A 221 2.84 5.85 -17.83
N LEU A 222 2.04 6.23 -16.83
CA LEU A 222 1.05 5.36 -16.19
C LEU A 222 -0.33 5.60 -16.80
N ARG A 223 -1.02 4.52 -17.20
CA ARG A 223 -2.36 4.59 -17.77
C ARG A 223 -3.16 3.34 -17.40
N GLY A 224 -4.49 3.46 -17.34
CA GLY A 224 -5.38 2.32 -17.14
C GLY A 224 -5.80 1.65 -18.45
N ASP A 225 -6.15 0.37 -18.38
CA ASP A 225 -6.56 -0.39 -19.56
C ASP A 225 -8.01 -0.15 -20.00
N ILE A 226 -8.34 -0.67 -21.19
CA ILE A 226 -9.69 -0.69 -21.73
C ILE A 226 -10.55 -1.67 -20.93
N VAL A 227 -11.70 -1.20 -20.46
CA VAL A 227 -12.68 -2.03 -19.77
C VAL A 227 -13.37 -2.96 -20.77
N GLN A 228 -13.42 -4.25 -20.45
CA GLN A 228 -13.90 -5.29 -21.37
C GLN A 228 -15.43 -5.49 -21.35
N SER A 229 -16.11 -5.10 -20.27
CA SER A 229 -17.55 -5.37 -20.09
C SER A 229 -18.26 -4.31 -19.22
N GLY A 230 -19.59 -4.39 -19.20
CA GLY A 230 -20.43 -3.51 -18.36
C GLY A 230 -20.52 -2.07 -18.88
N LYS A 231 -20.91 -1.14 -18.00
CA LYS A 231 -21.22 0.26 -18.35
C LYS A 231 -20.06 1.01 -19.03
N HIS A 232 -18.83 0.61 -18.77
CA HIS A 232 -17.61 1.27 -19.28
C HIS A 232 -16.97 0.51 -20.44
N GLN A 233 -17.63 -0.52 -20.99
CA GLN A 233 -17.10 -1.35 -22.07
C GLN A 233 -16.54 -0.51 -23.23
N GLY A 234 -15.34 -0.87 -23.69
CA GLY A 234 -14.67 -0.23 -24.82
C GLY A 234 -14.04 1.12 -24.49
N ARG A 235 -14.09 1.57 -23.23
CA ARG A 235 -13.44 2.81 -22.77
C ARG A 235 -12.26 2.47 -21.87
N ARG A 236 -11.20 3.28 -21.96
CA ARG A 236 -10.15 3.30 -20.94
C ARG A 236 -10.68 3.91 -19.66
N VAL A 237 -10.26 3.35 -18.54
CA VAL A 237 -10.53 3.88 -17.20
C VAL A 237 -9.21 3.87 -16.44
N PHE A 238 -8.82 4.99 -15.83
CA PHE A 238 -7.56 5.03 -15.08
C PHE A 238 -7.59 4.06 -13.90
N GLY A 239 -8.58 4.18 -13.01
CA GLY A 239 -8.96 3.09 -12.12
C GLY A 239 -9.83 3.48 -10.92
N SER A 240 -10.44 2.46 -10.30
CA SER A 240 -11.47 2.64 -9.27
C SER A 240 -11.00 2.47 -7.81
N GLY A 241 -9.69 2.47 -7.57
CA GLY A 241 -9.13 2.28 -6.22
C GLY A 241 -9.07 0.81 -5.81
N ILE A 242 -9.23 0.52 -4.52
CA ILE A 242 -9.17 -0.84 -3.98
C ILE A 242 -10.39 -1.67 -4.40
N ASN A 243 -10.20 -2.98 -4.61
CA ASN A 243 -11.30 -3.90 -4.87
C ASN A 243 -12.14 -4.13 -3.60
N LEU A 244 -13.21 -3.35 -3.45
CA LEU A 244 -14.10 -3.39 -2.27
C LEU A 244 -14.84 -4.72 -2.12
N THR A 245 -15.06 -5.47 -3.22
CA THR A 245 -15.66 -6.82 -3.14
C THR A 245 -14.67 -7.78 -2.49
N HIS A 246 -13.42 -7.80 -2.96
CA HIS A 246 -12.37 -8.64 -2.35
C HIS A 246 -12.11 -8.25 -0.90
N LEU A 247 -12.11 -6.94 -0.59
CA LEU A 247 -12.00 -6.45 0.78
C LEU A 247 -13.14 -6.98 1.67
N TYR A 248 -14.40 -6.89 1.24
CA TYR A 248 -15.56 -7.40 1.98
C TYR A 248 -15.47 -8.93 2.24
N HIS A 249 -14.99 -9.67 1.24
CA HIS A 249 -14.79 -11.12 1.30
C HIS A 249 -13.47 -11.55 1.94
N GLY A 250 -12.73 -10.64 2.57
CA GLY A 250 -11.53 -10.95 3.33
C GLY A 250 -10.32 -11.37 2.49
N LYS A 251 -10.29 -11.03 1.20
CA LYS A 251 -9.26 -11.42 0.23
C LYS A 251 -8.12 -10.43 0.07
N VAL A 252 -8.24 -9.22 0.60
CA VAL A 252 -7.14 -8.25 0.66
C VAL A 252 -6.48 -8.38 2.04
N PRO A 253 -5.23 -8.87 2.14
CA PRO A 253 -4.53 -8.93 3.42
C PRO A 253 -4.13 -7.53 3.88
N PHE A 254 -4.01 -7.29 5.19
CA PHE A 254 -3.60 -5.98 5.72
C PHE A 254 -2.23 -5.55 5.16
N ILE A 255 -1.29 -6.49 5.06
CA ILE A 255 0.07 -6.18 4.60
C ILE A 255 0.11 -5.59 3.18
N TRP A 256 -0.93 -5.83 2.37
CA TRP A 256 -1.11 -5.26 1.03
C TRP A 256 -1.01 -3.73 1.03
N TYR A 257 -1.59 -3.05 2.04
CA TYR A 257 -1.54 -1.59 2.13
C TYR A 257 -0.10 -1.07 2.24
N LEU A 258 0.72 -1.73 3.06
CA LEU A 258 2.13 -1.37 3.24
C LEU A 258 2.98 -1.76 2.02
N GLN A 259 2.76 -2.94 1.44
CA GLN A 259 3.43 -3.33 0.19
C GLN A 259 3.22 -2.28 -0.91
N ARG A 260 1.96 -1.84 -1.08
CA ARG A 260 1.56 -0.90 -2.12
C ARG A 260 2.20 0.47 -1.95
N ASP A 261 2.09 1.07 -0.76
CA ASP A 261 2.58 2.43 -0.55
C ASP A 261 4.10 2.52 -0.28
N LEU A 262 4.72 1.50 0.32
CA LEU A 262 6.18 1.46 0.48
C LEU A 262 6.91 0.99 -0.79
N GLY A 263 6.23 0.18 -1.62
CA GLY A 263 6.70 -0.35 -2.88
C GLY A 263 6.31 0.54 -4.06
N ILE A 264 5.37 0.10 -4.91
CA ILE A 264 5.07 0.71 -6.22
C ILE A 264 4.87 2.24 -6.17
N VAL A 265 4.10 2.76 -5.21
CA VAL A 265 3.82 4.21 -5.14
C VAL A 265 5.10 4.98 -4.79
N ASN A 266 5.87 4.47 -3.83
CA ASN A 266 7.12 5.08 -3.41
C ASN A 266 8.19 4.96 -4.50
N LYS A 267 8.19 3.87 -5.28
CA LYS A 267 9.09 3.68 -6.42
C LYS A 267 8.77 4.62 -7.58
N ILE A 268 7.50 4.90 -7.85
CA ILE A 268 7.12 5.98 -8.77
C ILE A 268 7.69 7.30 -8.25
N TYR A 269 7.46 7.64 -6.97
CA TYR A 269 7.88 8.91 -6.39
C TYR A 269 9.41 9.11 -6.27
N ARG A 270 10.13 8.09 -5.79
CA ARG A 270 11.55 8.16 -5.42
C ARG A 270 12.48 7.44 -6.40
N GLY A 271 11.95 6.55 -7.23
CA GLY A 271 12.74 5.63 -8.04
C GLY A 271 13.16 4.37 -7.30
N LEU A 272 14.10 3.65 -7.90
CA LEU A 272 14.64 2.39 -7.37
C LEU A 272 15.92 2.63 -6.59
N ALA A 273 16.00 1.98 -5.44
CA ALA A 273 17.22 1.92 -4.64
C ALA A 273 18.22 0.94 -5.24
N ARG A 274 19.47 1.07 -4.81
CA ARG A 274 20.51 0.04 -4.94
C ARG A 274 20.91 -0.46 -3.56
N PRO A 275 21.47 -1.66 -3.40
CA PRO A 275 21.87 -2.15 -2.08
C PRO A 275 22.80 -1.19 -1.32
N ASP A 276 23.61 -0.44 -2.04
CA ASP A 276 24.59 0.52 -1.54
C ASP A 276 24.12 1.99 -1.54
N ALA A 277 22.94 2.29 -2.08
CA ALA A 277 22.43 3.66 -2.18
C ALA A 277 20.90 3.75 -2.19
N VAL A 278 20.34 4.64 -1.35
CA VAL A 278 18.90 4.95 -1.35
C VAL A 278 18.56 6.01 -2.40
N PRO A 279 17.32 6.08 -2.90
CA PRO A 279 16.93 7.08 -3.91
C PRO A 279 16.84 8.53 -3.39
N ASP A 280 16.99 8.75 -2.09
CA ASP A 280 17.13 10.07 -1.46
C ASP A 280 18.60 10.48 -1.29
N ASP A 281 19.55 9.70 -1.83
CA ASP A 281 20.97 10.02 -1.79
C ASP A 281 21.25 11.35 -2.51
N VAL A 282 21.70 12.33 -1.73
CA VAL A 282 22.06 13.67 -2.20
C VAL A 282 23.26 13.69 -3.13
N THR A 283 24.00 12.58 -3.23
CA THR A 283 25.15 12.43 -4.15
C THR A 283 24.75 11.99 -5.56
N GLY A 284 23.45 11.74 -5.81
CA GLY A 284 22.89 11.66 -7.16
C GLY A 284 22.97 10.30 -7.85
N THR A 285 23.24 9.22 -7.11
CA THR A 285 23.44 7.86 -7.62
C THR A 285 22.14 7.11 -8.01
N THR A 286 21.00 7.79 -7.97
CA THR A 286 19.66 7.20 -7.91
C THR A 286 19.08 6.86 -9.30
N LEU A 287 18.29 5.79 -9.38
CA LEU A 287 17.58 5.36 -10.59
C LEU A 287 16.12 5.78 -10.53
N GLU A 288 15.80 6.96 -11.04
CA GLU A 288 14.44 7.49 -11.13
C GLU A 288 14.21 8.14 -12.50
N LYS A 289 12.95 8.19 -12.91
CA LYS A 289 12.49 8.85 -14.14
C LYS A 289 11.30 9.74 -13.82
N PRO A 290 11.06 10.80 -14.61
CA PRO A 290 9.80 11.52 -14.55
C PRO A 290 8.62 10.62 -14.95
N TRP A 291 7.43 10.93 -14.44
CA TRP A 291 6.20 10.17 -14.67
C TRP A 291 5.04 11.07 -15.12
N ILE A 292 4.38 10.62 -16.19
CA ILE A 292 3.12 11.17 -16.67
C ILE A 292 2.00 10.20 -16.28
N ALA A 293 0.88 10.70 -15.75
CA ALA A 293 -0.37 9.94 -15.68
C ALA A 293 -1.34 10.40 -16.77
N ALA A 294 -1.98 9.45 -17.45
CA ALA A 294 -3.05 9.70 -18.41
C ALA A 294 -4.39 9.22 -17.86
N VAL A 295 -5.20 10.15 -17.35
CA VAL A 295 -6.45 9.90 -16.63
C VAL A 295 -7.64 9.93 -17.57
N GLU A 296 -8.16 8.75 -17.90
CA GLU A 296 -9.41 8.59 -18.65
C GLU A 296 -10.51 8.07 -17.72
N GLY A 297 -11.71 8.64 -17.82
CA GLY A 297 -12.84 8.28 -16.98
C GLY A 297 -12.72 8.79 -15.53
N PHE A 298 -11.89 8.17 -14.71
CA PHE A 298 -11.73 8.56 -13.30
C PHE A 298 -10.51 7.93 -12.63
N ALA A 299 -9.99 8.63 -11.62
CA ALA A 299 -8.99 8.14 -10.67
C ALA A 299 -9.59 8.18 -9.25
N ILE A 300 -10.00 7.01 -8.73
CA ILE A 300 -10.67 6.90 -7.43
C ILE A 300 -9.75 6.20 -6.42
N GLY A 301 -9.80 6.62 -5.15
CA GLY A 301 -9.13 5.92 -4.06
C GLY A 301 -7.62 5.80 -4.29
N GLY A 302 -7.09 4.58 -4.29
CA GLY A 302 -5.68 4.31 -4.61
C GLY A 302 -5.22 4.92 -5.94
N HIS A 303 -6.08 4.98 -6.96
CA HIS A 303 -5.70 5.56 -8.25
C HIS A 303 -5.56 7.08 -8.18
N CYS A 304 -6.42 7.77 -7.41
CA CYS A 304 -6.22 9.20 -7.13
C CYS A 304 -4.87 9.45 -6.42
N GLN A 305 -4.45 8.53 -5.56
CA GLN A 305 -3.18 8.66 -4.84
C GLN A 305 -1.95 8.55 -5.75
N TYR A 306 -2.01 7.79 -6.85
CA TYR A 306 -0.92 7.77 -7.83
C TYR A 306 -0.70 9.16 -8.43
N LEU A 307 -1.76 9.94 -8.65
CA LEU A 307 -1.64 11.29 -9.22
C LEU A 307 -0.82 12.23 -8.33
N LEU A 308 -0.83 12.00 -7.02
CA LEU A 308 -0.09 12.81 -6.03
C LEU A 308 1.42 12.55 -6.01
N VAL A 309 1.93 11.66 -6.87
CA VAL A 309 3.38 11.36 -7.03
C VAL A 309 3.88 11.51 -8.47
N MET A 310 3.02 11.99 -9.39
CA MET A 310 3.35 12.22 -10.81
C MET A 310 4.01 13.58 -11.01
N ASP A 311 4.82 13.70 -12.07
CA ASP A 311 5.35 15.00 -12.53
C ASP A 311 4.40 15.72 -13.47
N TYR A 312 3.52 14.96 -14.14
CA TYR A 312 2.54 15.51 -15.05
C TYR A 312 1.26 14.67 -15.06
N VAL A 313 0.11 15.31 -14.96
CA VAL A 313 -1.20 14.66 -15.03
C VAL A 313 -1.98 15.24 -16.21
N LEU A 314 -2.18 14.40 -17.22
CA LEU A 314 -3.07 14.64 -18.36
C LEU A 314 -4.40 13.94 -18.09
N ALA A 315 -5.52 14.61 -18.33
CA ALA A 315 -6.84 14.00 -18.22
C ALA A 315 -7.68 14.16 -19.49
N ALA A 316 -8.56 13.19 -19.74
CA ALA A 316 -9.64 13.35 -20.71
C ALA A 316 -10.75 14.26 -20.16
N GLN A 317 -11.43 14.99 -21.04
CA GLN A 317 -12.61 15.78 -20.70
C GLN A 317 -13.65 14.95 -19.93
N GLY A 318 -14.23 15.54 -18.88
CA GLY A 318 -15.18 14.86 -18.00
C GLY A 318 -14.57 13.84 -17.03
N ALA A 319 -13.24 13.65 -17.02
CA ALA A 319 -12.59 12.83 -16.01
C ALA A 319 -12.63 13.50 -14.62
N PHE A 320 -12.60 12.69 -13.56
CA PHE A 320 -12.60 13.19 -12.19
C PHE A 320 -11.72 12.37 -11.25
N MET A 321 -11.41 12.96 -10.11
CA MET A 321 -10.62 12.38 -9.03
C MET A 321 -11.43 12.38 -7.73
N SER A 322 -11.28 11.34 -6.90
CA SER A 322 -11.91 11.31 -5.58
C SER A 322 -11.19 10.38 -4.60
N LEU A 323 -11.33 10.67 -3.30
CA LEU A 323 -10.81 9.86 -2.19
C LEU A 323 -11.98 9.45 -1.27
N PRO A 324 -12.76 8.43 -1.63
CA PRO A 324 -13.95 8.01 -0.87
C PRO A 324 -13.62 7.23 0.42
N ALA A 325 -12.38 7.29 0.91
CA ALA A 325 -11.85 6.50 2.02
C ALA A 325 -12.75 6.45 3.27
N ARG A 326 -13.45 7.55 3.59
CA ARG A 326 -14.43 7.57 4.69
C ARG A 326 -15.59 6.58 4.49
N LYS A 327 -16.11 6.46 3.26
CA LYS A 327 -17.14 5.46 2.90
C LYS A 327 -16.58 4.06 2.72
N GLU A 328 -15.27 3.92 2.59
CA GLU A 328 -14.59 2.62 2.52
C GLU A 328 -14.14 2.15 3.91
N GLY A 329 -14.06 3.07 4.90
CA GLY A 329 -13.63 2.78 6.26
C GLY A 329 -12.13 2.60 6.43
N ILE A 330 -11.31 3.16 5.53
CA ILE A 330 -9.84 3.02 5.50
C ILE A 330 -9.14 4.37 5.37
N ILE A 331 -7.83 4.40 5.64
CA ILE A 331 -6.97 5.56 5.37
C ILE A 331 -6.55 5.53 3.90
N PRO A 332 -6.66 6.65 3.15
CA PRO A 332 -6.33 6.71 1.73
C PRO A 332 -4.81 6.77 1.48
N GLY A 333 -4.08 5.73 1.88
CA GLY A 333 -2.62 5.61 1.76
C GLY A 333 -1.91 6.89 2.18
N ALA A 334 -0.96 7.37 1.38
CA ALA A 334 -0.27 8.64 1.63
C ALA A 334 -1.03 9.92 1.22
N ALA A 335 -2.33 9.88 0.92
CA ALA A 335 -3.04 11.11 0.51
C ALA A 335 -3.07 12.18 1.61
N ASN A 336 -3.18 11.78 2.89
CA ASN A 336 -3.15 12.74 4.01
C ASN A 336 -1.79 13.46 4.09
N LEU A 337 -0.72 12.81 3.65
CA LEU A 337 0.64 13.36 3.59
C LEU A 337 0.87 14.23 2.35
N ARG A 338 0.20 13.93 1.22
CA ARG A 338 0.52 14.50 -0.10
C ARG A 338 -0.50 15.52 -0.60
N LEU A 339 -1.79 15.26 -0.46
CA LEU A 339 -2.85 16.11 -1.02
C LEU A 339 -2.81 17.57 -0.55
N PRO A 340 -2.50 17.91 0.73
CA PRO A 340 -2.42 19.30 1.16
C PRO A 340 -1.41 20.16 0.39
N ARG A 341 -0.39 19.56 -0.24
CA ARG A 341 0.62 20.28 -1.05
C ARG A 341 0.04 20.83 -2.36
N PHE A 342 -1.02 20.18 -2.87
CA PHE A 342 -1.66 20.55 -4.12
C PHE A 342 -2.82 21.52 -3.88
N VAL A 343 -3.69 21.22 -2.92
CA VAL A 343 -4.97 21.92 -2.74
C VAL A 343 -5.11 22.69 -1.42
N GLY A 344 -4.08 22.66 -0.56
CA GLY A 344 -4.14 23.21 0.78
C GLY A 344 -4.94 22.36 1.78
N ASP A 345 -4.81 22.66 3.07
CA ASP A 345 -5.32 21.82 4.15
C ASP A 345 -6.85 21.69 4.18
N ARG A 346 -7.60 22.78 3.95
CA ARG A 346 -9.07 22.76 4.02
C ARG A 346 -9.69 21.89 2.93
N ILE A 347 -9.21 22.04 1.69
CA ILE A 347 -9.71 21.25 0.56
C ILE A 347 -9.29 19.80 0.70
N ALA A 348 -8.07 19.52 1.17
CA ALA A 348 -7.63 18.16 1.45
C ALA A 348 -8.52 17.46 2.49
N ARG A 349 -8.89 18.14 3.58
CA ARG A 349 -9.84 17.62 4.58
C ARG A 349 -11.23 17.40 3.98
N GLN A 350 -11.73 18.31 3.14
CA GLN A 350 -13.01 18.11 2.45
C GLN A 350 -12.97 16.89 1.52
N ALA A 351 -11.87 16.67 0.80
CA ALA A 351 -11.72 15.50 -0.06
C ALA A 351 -11.71 14.19 0.74
N ILE A 352 -10.91 14.13 1.81
CA ILE A 352 -10.69 12.89 2.57
C ILE A 352 -11.83 12.62 3.57
N MET A 353 -12.32 13.65 4.27
CA MET A 353 -13.30 13.52 5.36
C MET A 353 -14.73 13.85 4.92
N ALA A 354 -14.94 14.54 3.81
CA ALA A 354 -16.26 14.89 3.29
C ALA A 354 -16.48 14.44 1.83
N GLU A 355 -15.57 13.61 1.29
CA GLU A 355 -15.69 12.97 -0.01
C GLU A 355 -15.84 13.96 -1.17
N ARG A 356 -15.21 15.14 -1.06
CA ARG A 356 -15.20 16.11 -2.15
C ARG A 356 -14.58 15.46 -3.40
N ARG A 357 -15.35 15.46 -4.48
CA ARG A 357 -14.89 15.10 -5.82
C ARG A 357 -14.21 16.30 -6.48
N PHE A 358 -13.17 16.01 -7.25
CA PHE A 358 -12.50 16.99 -8.12
C PHE A 358 -12.77 16.62 -9.56
N ASP A 359 -13.57 17.41 -10.27
CA ASP A 359 -13.59 17.33 -11.72
C ASP A 359 -12.26 17.88 -12.25
N CYS A 360 -11.61 17.19 -13.20
CA CYS A 360 -10.27 17.59 -13.64
C CYS A 360 -10.26 18.99 -14.27
N GLU A 361 -11.39 19.47 -14.76
CA GLU A 361 -11.57 20.82 -15.33
C GLU A 361 -11.90 21.91 -14.28
N SER A 362 -12.20 21.52 -13.04
CA SER A 362 -12.51 22.50 -11.98
C SER A 362 -11.25 23.26 -11.56
N PRO A 363 -11.38 24.48 -10.98
CA PRO A 363 -10.23 25.23 -10.48
C PRO A 363 -9.34 24.41 -9.52
N GLU A 364 -9.95 23.64 -8.62
CA GLU A 364 -9.23 22.76 -7.69
C GLU A 364 -8.68 21.50 -8.37
N GLY A 365 -9.42 20.93 -9.33
CA GLY A 365 -8.94 19.78 -10.11
C GLY A 365 -7.68 20.12 -10.88
N ARG A 366 -7.58 21.35 -11.42
CA ARG A 366 -6.39 21.85 -12.11
C ARG A 366 -5.18 22.11 -11.22
N LEU A 367 -5.33 22.02 -9.89
CA LEU A 367 -4.18 22.01 -8.97
C LEU A 367 -3.50 20.63 -8.91
N ILE A 368 -4.15 19.58 -9.41
CA ILE A 368 -3.60 18.21 -9.51
C ILE A 368 -3.44 17.80 -10.99
N CYS A 369 -4.32 18.30 -11.87
CA CYS A 369 -4.35 17.99 -13.29
C CYS A 369 -3.76 19.14 -14.14
N ASP A 370 -2.65 18.88 -14.82
CA ASP A 370 -1.91 19.88 -15.59
C ASP A 370 -2.56 20.22 -16.93
N GLU A 371 -3.16 19.24 -17.62
CA GLU A 371 -3.79 19.41 -18.94
C GLU A 371 -5.04 18.56 -19.06
N VAL A 372 -6.08 19.11 -19.69
CA VAL A 372 -7.31 18.38 -20.01
C VAL A 372 -7.55 18.50 -21.51
N VAL A 373 -7.79 17.37 -22.17
CA VAL A 373 -8.00 17.29 -23.64
C VAL A 373 -9.24 16.48 -23.98
N PRO A 374 -9.85 16.67 -25.17
CA PRO A 374 -10.88 15.77 -25.67
C PRO A 374 -10.41 14.32 -25.67
N GLN A 375 -11.35 13.37 -25.44
CA GLN A 375 -11.04 11.94 -25.35
C GLN A 375 -10.28 11.39 -26.57
N ALA A 376 -10.57 11.90 -27.77
CA ALA A 376 -9.91 11.48 -29.01
C ALA A 376 -8.45 11.96 -29.12
N ASP A 377 -8.07 12.98 -28.35
CA ASP A 377 -6.76 13.64 -28.46
C ASP A 377 -5.77 13.18 -27.39
N VAL A 378 -6.19 12.30 -26.46
CA VAL A 378 -5.38 11.84 -25.32
C VAL A 378 -4.06 11.23 -25.78
N ASP A 379 -4.08 10.36 -26.79
CA ASP A 379 -2.87 9.68 -27.28
C ASP A 379 -1.85 10.68 -27.82
N GLY A 380 -2.30 11.58 -28.71
CA GLY A 380 -1.45 12.64 -29.24
C GLY A 380 -0.98 13.62 -28.15
N ALA A 381 -1.79 13.88 -27.13
CA ALA A 381 -1.39 14.71 -25.99
C ALA A 381 -0.29 14.05 -25.15
N ILE A 382 -0.37 12.74 -24.89
CA ILE A 382 0.71 12.01 -24.22
C ILE A 382 2.01 12.15 -25.01
N GLU A 383 1.98 11.92 -26.32
CA GLU A 383 3.18 12.04 -27.18
C GLU A 383 3.78 13.46 -27.14
N ARG A 384 2.94 14.50 -27.21
CA ARG A 384 3.38 15.90 -27.07
C ARG A 384 4.04 16.17 -25.72
N VAL A 385 3.47 15.68 -24.63
CA VAL A 385 4.01 15.88 -23.28
C VAL A 385 5.34 15.13 -23.11
N VAL A 386 5.43 13.89 -23.63
CA VAL A 386 6.68 13.12 -23.65
C VAL A 386 7.77 13.90 -24.38
N GLU A 387 7.49 14.42 -25.58
CA GLU A 387 8.49 15.20 -26.32
C GLU A 387 8.84 16.50 -25.60
N ARG A 388 7.86 17.21 -25.02
CA ARG A 388 8.11 18.44 -24.24
C ARG A 388 9.04 18.21 -23.05
N LEU A 389 8.86 17.11 -22.32
CA LEU A 389 9.64 16.81 -21.12
C LEU A 389 11.00 16.16 -21.42
N THR A 390 11.21 15.66 -22.65
CA THR A 390 12.45 14.95 -23.04
C THR A 390 13.23 15.63 -24.17
N GLY A 391 12.68 16.65 -24.83
CA GLY A 391 13.27 17.31 -26.01
C GLY A 391 14.63 17.97 -25.75
N SER A 392 14.84 18.48 -24.53
CA SER A 392 16.13 19.03 -24.08
C SER A 392 16.97 18.03 -23.27
N GLY A 393 16.58 16.75 -23.26
CA GLY A 393 17.08 15.74 -22.34
C GLY A 393 16.49 15.84 -20.93
N VAL A 394 16.54 14.75 -20.16
CA VAL A 394 15.88 14.65 -18.83
C VAL A 394 16.79 14.95 -17.64
N VAL A 395 18.05 15.32 -17.86
CA VAL A 395 19.02 15.56 -16.77
C VAL A 395 18.50 16.66 -15.82
N SER A 396 18.04 17.78 -16.37
CA SER A 396 17.48 18.89 -15.60
C SER A 396 16.15 18.50 -14.92
N ALA A 397 15.26 17.82 -15.64
CA ALA A 397 13.97 17.38 -15.11
C ALA A 397 14.15 16.42 -13.93
N GLY A 398 15.05 15.43 -14.05
CA GLY A 398 15.41 14.51 -12.98
C GLY A 398 16.00 15.24 -11.77
N ALA A 399 16.97 16.14 -11.97
CA ALA A 399 17.56 16.90 -10.86
C ALA A 399 16.53 17.76 -10.11
N ASN A 400 15.66 18.47 -10.84
CA ASN A 400 14.58 19.27 -10.23
C ASN A 400 13.55 18.39 -9.50
N ARG A 401 13.18 17.24 -10.07
CA ARG A 401 12.30 16.25 -9.42
C ARG A 401 12.87 15.81 -8.07
N ARG A 402 14.17 15.50 -7.98
CA ARG A 402 14.85 15.17 -6.71
C ARG A 402 14.79 16.32 -5.72
N ALA A 403 15.10 17.54 -6.19
CA ALA A 403 15.12 18.73 -5.36
C ALA A 403 13.74 19.01 -4.75
N PHE A 404 12.67 18.94 -5.55
CA PHE A 404 11.30 19.06 -5.05
C PHE A 404 10.96 17.98 -4.03
N ARG A 405 11.30 16.72 -4.32
CA ARG A 405 11.02 15.60 -3.44
C ARG A 405 11.69 15.73 -2.07
N ILE A 406 12.99 16.06 -2.04
CA ILE A 406 13.72 16.25 -0.78
C ILE A 406 13.09 17.37 0.05
N ALA A 407 12.65 18.46 -0.59
CA ALA A 407 12.01 19.58 0.09
C ALA A 407 10.59 19.25 0.62
N GLN A 408 9.80 18.49 -0.13
CA GLN A 408 8.38 18.26 0.15
C GLN A 408 8.12 17.04 1.03
N GLU A 409 8.93 16.00 0.90
CA GLU A 409 8.74 14.74 1.63
C GLU A 409 10.10 14.11 1.98
N PRO A 410 10.81 14.65 2.99
CA PRO A 410 12.02 14.03 3.52
C PRO A 410 11.76 12.57 3.93
N PHE A 411 12.78 11.73 3.79
CA PHE A 411 12.64 10.29 4.03
C PHE A 411 12.10 9.93 5.43
N ASP A 412 12.53 10.66 6.47
CA ASP A 412 12.02 10.43 7.83
C ASP A 412 10.57 10.88 8.03
N LEU A 413 10.12 11.92 7.32
CA LEU A 413 8.71 12.32 7.36
C LEU A 413 7.83 11.21 6.78
N PHE A 414 8.22 10.67 5.62
CA PHE A 414 7.56 9.52 5.01
C PHE A 414 7.56 8.30 5.95
N ARG A 415 8.72 7.95 6.51
CA ARG A 415 8.86 6.84 7.45
C ARG A 415 7.96 7.00 8.68
N ASN A 416 7.99 8.16 9.33
CA ASN A 416 7.16 8.44 10.51
C ASN A 416 5.67 8.39 10.18
N TYR A 417 5.28 8.92 9.01
CA TYR A 417 3.90 8.82 8.53
C TYR A 417 3.47 7.36 8.38
N PHE A 418 4.33 6.53 7.77
CA PHE A 418 4.03 5.11 7.59
C PHE A 418 4.08 4.28 8.88
N ALA A 419 4.82 4.72 9.90
CA ALA A 419 4.74 4.14 11.24
C ALA A 419 3.35 4.31 11.85
N LEU A 420 2.77 5.52 11.77
CA LEU A 420 1.38 5.76 12.20
C LEU A 420 0.40 5.00 11.32
N TYR A 421 0.56 5.10 10.00
CA TYR A 421 -0.32 4.46 9.01
C TYR A 421 -0.42 2.95 9.26
N ALA A 422 0.70 2.26 9.48
CA ALA A 422 0.70 0.82 9.73
C ALA A 422 -0.20 0.41 10.89
N LEU A 423 -0.21 1.19 11.98
CA LEU A 423 -1.03 0.91 13.14
C LEU A 423 -2.51 1.24 12.86
N GLU A 424 -2.78 2.49 12.48
CA GLU A 424 -4.15 3.00 12.31
C GLU A 424 -4.89 2.28 11.18
N GLN A 425 -4.21 2.01 10.06
CA GLN A 425 -4.79 1.28 8.94
C GLN A 425 -5.17 -0.15 9.32
N ALA A 426 -4.40 -0.80 10.20
CA ALA A 426 -4.74 -2.13 10.67
C ALA A 426 -6.05 -2.13 11.49
N TYR A 427 -6.21 -1.15 12.38
CA TYR A 427 -7.47 -0.98 13.11
C TYR A 427 -8.64 -0.61 12.20
N CYS A 428 -8.44 0.26 11.21
CA CYS A 428 -9.45 0.56 10.19
C CYS A 428 -9.89 -0.70 9.44
N HIS A 429 -8.93 -1.49 8.95
CA HIS A 429 -9.15 -2.69 8.13
C HIS A 429 -10.02 -3.76 8.81
N PHE A 430 -9.95 -3.87 10.14
CA PHE A 430 -10.77 -4.82 10.93
C PHE A 430 -11.89 -4.16 11.73
N SER A 431 -12.18 -2.88 11.49
CA SER A 431 -13.23 -2.17 12.21
C SER A 431 -14.63 -2.67 11.81
N PRO A 432 -15.59 -2.77 12.75
CA PRO A 432 -17.00 -2.98 12.40
C PRO A 432 -17.55 -1.88 11.47
N ALA A 433 -17.09 -0.65 11.66
CA ALA A 433 -17.49 0.51 10.85
C ALA A 433 -17.13 0.35 9.36
N LEU A 434 -15.99 -0.28 9.04
CA LEU A 434 -15.63 -0.61 7.65
C LEU A 434 -16.70 -1.48 6.99
N ILE A 435 -17.15 -2.53 7.69
CA ILE A 435 -18.18 -3.44 7.18
C ILE A 435 -19.51 -2.71 7.00
N GLU A 436 -19.96 -1.95 8.00
CA GLU A 436 -21.19 -1.15 7.92
C GLU A 436 -21.15 -0.17 6.75
N ASN A 437 -20.00 0.47 6.54
CA ASN A 437 -19.79 1.40 5.44
C ASN A 437 -19.85 0.73 4.06
N LEU A 438 -19.23 -0.45 3.90
CA LEU A 438 -19.30 -1.23 2.66
C LEU A 438 -20.73 -1.71 2.38
N GLU A 439 -21.46 -2.14 3.40
CA GLU A 439 -22.85 -2.57 3.25
C GLU A 439 -23.78 -1.41 2.88
N ARG A 440 -23.61 -0.25 3.54
CA ARG A 440 -24.45 0.94 3.33
C ARG A 440 -24.16 1.67 2.03
N ASN A 441 -22.89 1.88 1.70
CA ASN A 441 -22.49 2.79 0.61
C ASN A 441 -22.15 2.06 -0.69
N TRP A 442 -21.81 0.77 -0.63
CA TRP A 442 -21.38 -0.02 -1.79
C TRP A 442 -22.30 -1.19 -2.13
N ASN A 443 -23.35 -1.40 -1.33
CA ASN A 443 -24.28 -2.52 -1.43
C ASN A 443 -23.56 -3.88 -1.44
N ALA A 444 -22.54 -4.02 -0.58
CA ALA A 444 -21.62 -5.16 -0.60
C ALA A 444 -22.32 -6.53 -0.48
N LYS A 445 -23.45 -6.62 0.24
CA LYS A 445 -24.25 -7.86 0.38
C LYS A 445 -24.73 -8.45 -0.94
N SER A 446 -24.93 -7.61 -1.96
CA SER A 446 -25.44 -8.03 -3.27
C SER A 446 -24.33 -8.45 -4.24
N ARG A 447 -23.07 -8.16 -3.92
CA ARG A 447 -21.92 -8.44 -4.77
C ARG A 447 -21.36 -9.82 -4.44
N ARG A 448 -20.90 -10.55 -5.44
CA ARG A 448 -20.31 -11.88 -5.29
C ARG A 448 -18.86 -11.86 -5.73
N MET A 449 -18.07 -12.78 -5.16
CA MET A 449 -16.76 -13.13 -5.69
C MET A 449 -16.92 -13.78 -7.07
N ASP A 450 -16.00 -13.46 -7.97
CA ASP A 450 -15.89 -14.04 -9.32
C ASP A 450 -15.49 -15.52 -9.31
#